data_AF-B0CAJ7-F1
#
_entry.id   AF-B0CAJ7-F1
#
_cell.length_a   1.000
_cell.length_b   1.000
_cell.length_c   1.000
_cell.angle_alpha   90.00
_cell.angle_beta   90.00
_cell.angle_gamma   90.00
#
_symmetry.space_group_name_H-M   'P 1'
#
loop_
_entity.id
_entity.type
_entity.pdbx_description
1 polymer ?
#
loop_
_entity_poly.entity_id
_entity_poly.type
_entity_poly.pdbx_seq_one_letter_code
_entity_poly.pdbx_strand_id
1 'polypeptide(L)'
;MRKGWNPTRRNRNIGTSKQGQGQNNQLVIPKSWPGDRVFWEVLHKPIAIQAKIGECKLTFLVEPPRPECFYPCTVADVMSVLEYVPQSDLEGLELIIFRQPTRKQDQLNPVWGRFLYYATPRPHSGTAICIEAHNLNTPLRWSLSLGPDARDELTRLEADGHRIEKGRRDYTIHRTDESVRNTILFRTLFHELGHYVDWRHSVVLPSLDTTSDAEDERLRQKFDSQPSQDKEAFAHRYAQNLATQLHQAGHIPFKPQPNEKALLDKGLKPVWFTPNLS
;
A
#
# COMPACT_ATOMS: atom_id res chain seq x y z
N MET A 1 19.73 11.47 -46.67
CA MET A 1 19.94 10.44 -45.62
C MET A 1 21.38 9.95 -45.68
N ARG A 2 22.16 10.04 -44.59
CA ARG A 2 23.54 9.50 -44.55
C ARG A 2 23.49 7.97 -44.50
N LYS A 3 24.14 7.30 -45.44
CA LYS A 3 24.33 5.83 -45.46
C LYS A 3 25.10 5.41 -44.19
N GLY A 4 24.52 4.50 -43.40
CA GLY A 4 25.17 3.90 -42.22
C GLY A 4 24.53 4.20 -40.85
N TRP A 5 23.46 5.01 -40.78
CA TRP A 5 22.75 5.25 -39.53
C TRP A 5 21.75 4.13 -39.24
N ASN A 6 22.13 3.16 -38.40
CA ASN A 6 21.23 2.16 -37.85
C ASN A 6 20.94 2.49 -36.36
N PRO A 7 19.75 3.01 -36.01
CA PRO A 7 19.44 3.49 -34.67
C PRO A 7 19.37 2.38 -33.61
N THR A 8 19.23 1.11 -34.00
CA THR A 8 19.23 -0.03 -33.08
C THR A 8 20.63 -0.45 -32.61
N ARG A 9 21.71 -0.03 -33.30
CA ARG A 9 23.08 -0.46 -32.98
C ARG A 9 23.78 0.32 -31.87
N ARG A 10 23.22 1.42 -31.37
CA ARG A 10 23.89 2.33 -30.41
C ARG A 10 23.14 2.60 -29.11
N ASN A 11 22.14 1.81 -28.75
CA ASN A 11 21.60 1.93 -27.41
C ASN A 11 22.52 1.18 -26.42
N ARG A 12 23.43 1.92 -25.77
CA ARG A 12 24.38 1.43 -24.76
C ARG A 12 23.72 0.83 -23.52
N ASN A 13 22.39 0.95 -23.40
CA ASN A 13 21.64 0.47 -22.26
C ASN A 13 20.95 -0.89 -22.51
N ILE A 14 21.04 -1.49 -23.70
CA ILE A 14 20.50 -2.82 -23.99
C ILE A 14 21.16 -3.83 -23.04
N GLY A 15 20.36 -4.52 -22.22
CA GLY A 15 20.84 -5.46 -21.20
C GLY A 15 21.19 -4.86 -19.84
N THR A 16 20.87 -3.58 -19.59
CA THR A 16 21.07 -2.92 -18.28
C THR A 16 19.75 -2.43 -17.71
N SER A 17 19.71 -2.09 -16.41
CA SER A 17 18.54 -1.47 -15.76
C SER A 17 18.11 -0.13 -16.37
N LYS A 18 18.91 0.44 -17.28
CA LYS A 18 18.62 1.67 -18.03
C LYS A 18 18.04 1.41 -19.42
N GLN A 19 17.79 0.15 -19.79
CA GLN A 19 17.18 -0.20 -21.07
C GLN A 19 15.79 0.46 -21.18
N GLY A 20 15.58 1.26 -22.22
CA GLY A 20 14.33 2.03 -22.41
C GLY A 20 14.35 3.47 -21.89
N GLN A 21 15.43 3.91 -21.21
CA GLN A 21 15.66 5.33 -20.92
C GLN A 21 16.16 6.05 -22.18
N GLY A 22 15.43 7.06 -22.63
CA GLY A 22 15.81 7.94 -23.75
C GLY A 22 15.28 9.36 -23.51
N GLN A 23 15.76 10.33 -24.28
CA GLN A 23 15.32 11.75 -24.16
C GLN A 23 13.78 11.90 -24.22
N ASN A 24 13.07 10.98 -24.88
CA ASN A 24 11.61 10.97 -25.00
C ASN A 24 10.90 9.93 -24.11
N ASN A 25 11.61 9.21 -23.24
CA ASN A 25 11.02 8.22 -22.34
C ASN A 25 11.65 8.34 -20.96
N GLN A 26 11.08 9.21 -20.13
CA GLN A 26 11.56 9.51 -18.78
C GLN A 26 11.27 8.39 -17.75
N LEU A 27 10.81 7.21 -18.17
CA LEU A 27 10.34 6.14 -17.24
C LEU A 27 9.34 6.66 -16.20
N VAL A 28 8.57 7.72 -16.49
CA VAL A 28 7.57 8.25 -15.56
C VAL A 28 6.36 7.32 -15.57
N ILE A 29 5.85 6.94 -14.39
CA ILE A 29 4.61 6.16 -14.25
C ILE A 29 3.51 6.94 -14.99
N PRO A 30 2.86 6.37 -16.03
CA PRO A 30 1.92 7.15 -16.83
C PRO A 30 0.78 7.66 -15.94
N LYS A 31 0.58 8.98 -15.93
CA LYS A 31 -0.68 9.57 -15.49
C LYS A 31 -1.61 9.51 -16.70
N SER A 32 -2.76 8.88 -16.57
CA SER A 32 -3.86 9.05 -17.54
C SER A 32 -4.27 10.53 -17.54
N TRP A 33 -4.39 11.11 -18.72
CA TRP A 33 -4.93 12.46 -18.96
C TRP A 33 -6.02 12.27 -20.04
N PRO A 34 -7.26 12.79 -19.93
CA PRO A 34 -7.89 13.57 -18.87
C PRO A 34 -8.94 12.72 -18.11
N GLY A 35 -8.76 12.58 -16.81
CA GLY A 35 -9.74 11.95 -15.93
C GLY A 35 -9.10 11.70 -14.57
N ASP A 36 -9.82 11.99 -13.49
CA ASP A 36 -9.36 11.75 -12.10
C ASP A 36 -9.05 10.28 -11.78
N ARG A 37 -9.22 9.39 -12.76
CA ARG A 37 -8.81 8.00 -12.68
C ARG A 37 -7.31 7.90 -12.82
N VAL A 38 -6.68 7.71 -11.68
CA VAL A 38 -5.27 7.37 -11.62
C VAL A 38 -5.12 5.88 -11.97
N PHE A 39 -4.16 5.53 -12.83
CA PHE A 39 -3.89 4.18 -13.36
C PHE A 39 -3.81 3.04 -12.31
N TRP A 40 -3.78 3.35 -11.00
CA TRP A 40 -3.78 2.38 -9.90
C TRP A 40 -5.12 1.64 -9.69
N GLU A 41 -6.22 2.10 -10.30
CA GLU A 41 -7.59 1.60 -10.03
C GLU A 41 -8.01 0.35 -10.82
N VAL A 42 -7.22 -0.11 -11.80
CA VAL A 42 -7.60 -1.28 -12.61
C VAL A 42 -7.07 -2.56 -11.97
N LEU A 43 -7.94 -3.25 -11.22
CA LEU A 43 -7.68 -4.58 -10.69
C LEU A 43 -7.92 -5.64 -11.78
N HIS A 44 -7.01 -6.60 -11.92
CA HIS A 44 -7.14 -7.68 -12.90
C HIS A 44 -7.75 -8.94 -12.28
N LYS A 45 -9.04 -9.17 -12.55
CA LYS A 45 -9.82 -10.33 -12.04
C LYS A 45 -9.78 -10.46 -10.51
N PRO A 46 -10.11 -9.39 -9.76
CA PRO A 46 -10.15 -9.48 -8.31
C PRO A 46 -11.24 -10.44 -7.84
N ILE A 47 -10.98 -11.12 -6.73
CA ILE A 47 -11.98 -11.89 -5.99
C ILE A 47 -12.54 -11.01 -4.89
N ALA A 48 -13.86 -10.84 -4.89
CA ALA A 48 -14.56 -10.04 -3.88
C ALA A 48 -15.03 -10.92 -2.71
N ILE A 49 -14.72 -10.49 -1.49
CA ILE A 49 -15.12 -11.17 -0.25
C ILE A 49 -15.81 -10.15 0.65
N GLN A 50 -17.07 -10.41 0.97
CA GLN A 50 -17.81 -9.61 1.95
C GLN A 50 -17.43 -10.07 3.36
N ALA A 51 -17.20 -9.10 4.25
CA ALA A 51 -16.89 -9.34 5.64
C ALA A 51 -17.61 -8.32 6.53
N LYS A 52 -17.80 -8.69 7.79
CA LYS A 52 -18.37 -7.83 8.83
C LYS A 52 -17.39 -7.77 10.00
N ILE A 53 -17.06 -6.58 10.47
CA ILE A 53 -16.22 -6.33 11.65
C ILE A 53 -17.00 -5.39 12.57
N GLY A 54 -17.46 -5.91 13.71
CA GLY A 54 -18.47 -5.20 14.48
C GLY A 54 -19.71 -4.95 13.62
N GLU A 55 -20.23 -3.71 13.57
CA GLU A 55 -21.33 -3.34 12.65
C GLU A 55 -20.86 -2.90 11.26
N CYS A 56 -19.55 -2.73 11.05
CA CYS A 56 -19.00 -2.27 9.78
C CYS A 56 -18.98 -3.39 8.74
N LYS A 57 -19.49 -3.10 7.54
CA LYS A 57 -19.41 -4.00 6.37
C LYS A 57 -18.23 -3.59 5.50
N LEU A 58 -17.34 -4.54 5.23
CA LEU A 58 -16.16 -4.33 4.39
C LEU A 58 -16.21 -5.28 3.20
N THR A 59 -15.82 -4.78 2.04
CA THR A 59 -15.53 -5.60 0.87
C THR A 59 -14.03 -5.71 0.70
N PHE A 60 -13.52 -6.93 0.78
CA PHE A 60 -12.15 -7.25 0.39
C PHE A 60 -12.09 -7.55 -1.10
N LEU A 61 -11.19 -6.90 -1.82
CA LEU A 61 -10.92 -7.17 -3.24
C LEU A 61 -9.51 -7.72 -3.36
N VAL A 62 -9.38 -8.98 -3.78
CA VAL A 62 -8.08 -9.66 -3.86
C VAL A 62 -7.70 -9.92 -5.31
N GLU A 63 -6.76 -9.13 -5.82
CA GLU A 63 -6.15 -9.34 -7.14
C GLU A 63 -5.13 -10.50 -7.08
N PRO A 64 -5.15 -11.45 -8.03
CA PRO A 64 -4.11 -12.45 -8.14
C PRO A 64 -2.72 -11.81 -8.31
N PRO A 65 -1.74 -12.09 -7.43
CA PRO A 65 -0.39 -11.59 -7.59
C PRO A 65 0.31 -12.31 -8.75
N ARG A 66 1.39 -11.70 -9.26
CA ARG A 66 2.31 -12.36 -10.20
C ARG A 66 3.00 -13.55 -9.53
N PRO A 67 3.50 -14.54 -10.28
CA PRO A 67 4.13 -15.74 -9.71
C PRO A 67 5.32 -15.48 -8.78
N GLU A 68 6.04 -14.37 -8.97
CA GLU A 68 7.14 -13.93 -8.13
C GLU A 68 6.71 -13.06 -6.94
N CYS A 69 5.42 -12.74 -6.83
CA CYS A 69 4.86 -11.88 -5.80
C CYS A 69 3.86 -12.63 -4.92
N PHE A 70 3.65 -12.11 -3.71
CA PHE A 70 2.68 -12.63 -2.77
C PHE A 70 2.20 -11.50 -1.84
N TYR A 71 1.11 -11.73 -1.12
CA TYR A 71 0.68 -10.88 -0.01
C TYR A 71 1.16 -11.51 1.30
N PRO A 72 1.82 -10.77 2.20
CA PRO A 72 2.36 -11.33 3.45
C PRO A 72 1.30 -11.53 4.53
N CYS A 73 0.04 -11.26 4.23
CA CYS A 73 -1.08 -11.42 5.12
C CYS A 73 -2.33 -11.82 4.34
N THR A 74 -3.19 -12.60 4.98
CA THR A 74 -4.48 -13.00 4.44
C THR A 74 -5.57 -11.99 4.80
N VAL A 75 -6.75 -12.15 4.20
CA VAL A 75 -7.96 -11.42 4.61
C VAL A 75 -8.27 -11.66 6.11
N ALA A 76 -8.05 -12.89 6.61
CA ALA A 76 -8.31 -13.21 8.02
C ALA A 76 -7.33 -12.51 8.97
N ASP A 77 -6.06 -12.38 8.56
CA ASP A 77 -5.09 -11.60 9.33
C ASP A 77 -5.50 -10.13 9.42
N VAL A 78 -5.91 -9.52 8.30
CA VAL A 78 -6.37 -8.12 8.30
C VAL A 78 -7.63 -7.96 9.16
N MET A 79 -8.60 -8.87 9.04
CA MET A 79 -9.79 -8.85 9.89
C MET A 79 -9.43 -8.92 11.38
N SER A 80 -8.52 -9.81 11.76
CA SER A 80 -8.07 -9.96 13.15
C SER A 80 -7.43 -8.68 13.71
N VAL A 81 -6.71 -7.93 12.87
CA VAL A 81 -6.15 -6.63 13.27
C VAL A 81 -7.28 -5.60 13.46
N LEU A 82 -8.18 -5.52 12.49
CA LEU A 82 -9.27 -4.53 12.48
C LEU A 82 -10.32 -4.78 13.57
N GLU A 83 -10.44 -5.99 14.11
CA GLU A 83 -11.30 -6.30 15.27
C GLU A 83 -10.93 -5.51 16.53
N TYR A 84 -9.68 -5.05 16.64
CA TYR A 84 -9.23 -4.23 17.77
C TYR A 84 -9.31 -2.72 17.50
N VAL A 85 -9.67 -2.31 16.29
CA VAL A 85 -9.85 -0.90 15.94
C VAL A 85 -11.20 -0.42 16.50
N PRO A 86 -11.27 0.81 17.08
CA PRO A 86 -12.55 1.39 17.48
C PRO A 86 -13.55 1.40 16.31
N GLN A 87 -14.80 0.98 16.55
CA GLN A 87 -15.78 0.90 15.46
C GLN A 87 -16.01 2.25 14.77
N SER A 88 -15.97 3.35 15.52
CA SER A 88 -16.05 4.72 14.99
C SER A 88 -14.99 5.04 13.93
N ASP A 89 -13.85 4.37 14.01
CA ASP A 89 -12.70 4.59 13.13
C ASP A 89 -12.76 3.69 11.89
N LEU A 90 -13.72 2.75 11.83
CA LEU A 90 -14.00 1.90 10.67
C LEU A 90 -15.26 2.37 9.91
N GLU A 91 -16.11 3.18 10.54
CA GLU A 91 -17.39 3.62 9.99
C GLU A 91 -17.27 4.45 8.71
N GLY A 92 -17.59 3.83 7.57
CA GLY A 92 -17.51 4.45 6.25
C GLY A 92 -16.26 4.06 5.46
N LEU A 93 -15.37 3.26 6.04
CA LEU A 93 -14.40 2.51 5.27
C LEU A 93 -15.15 1.37 4.58
N GLU A 94 -15.05 1.28 3.26
CA GLU A 94 -15.86 0.35 2.46
C GLU A 94 -15.03 -0.80 1.89
N LEU A 95 -13.78 -0.53 1.51
CA LEU A 95 -12.94 -1.45 0.75
C LEU A 95 -11.57 -1.69 1.41
N ILE A 96 -11.13 -2.95 1.41
CA ILE A 96 -9.72 -3.32 1.57
C ILE A 96 -9.27 -4.02 0.29
N ILE A 97 -8.25 -3.48 -0.37
CA ILE A 97 -7.82 -3.93 -1.70
C ILE A 97 -6.43 -4.55 -1.59
N PHE A 98 -6.33 -5.85 -1.88
CA PHE A 98 -5.06 -6.52 -2.12
C PHE A 98 -4.73 -6.38 -3.61
N ARG A 99 -3.70 -5.59 -3.92
CA ARG A 99 -3.34 -5.17 -5.29
C ARG A 99 -1.98 -5.69 -5.70
N GLN A 100 -1.84 -6.07 -6.97
CA GLN A 100 -0.56 -6.34 -7.59
C GLN A 100 0.01 -5.07 -8.22
N PRO A 101 1.07 -4.45 -7.68
CA PRO A 101 1.68 -3.28 -8.32
C PRO A 101 2.27 -3.67 -9.66
N THR A 102 2.25 -2.77 -10.66
CA THR A 102 2.96 -3.05 -11.92
C THR A 102 4.47 -3.10 -11.68
N ARG A 103 5.22 -3.82 -12.53
CA ARG A 103 6.69 -3.90 -12.42
C ARG A 103 7.37 -2.54 -12.37
N LYS A 104 6.85 -1.57 -13.12
CA LYS A 104 7.39 -0.20 -13.15
C LYS A 104 7.16 0.54 -11.82
N GLN A 105 6.00 0.33 -11.18
CA GLN A 105 5.69 0.91 -9.88
C GLN A 105 6.55 0.28 -8.79
N ASP A 106 6.64 -1.05 -8.78
CA ASP A 106 7.48 -1.81 -7.85
C ASP A 106 8.97 -1.41 -7.95
N GLN A 107 9.48 -1.15 -9.16
CA GLN A 107 10.87 -0.74 -9.36
C GLN A 107 11.16 0.73 -9.01
N LEU A 108 10.22 1.64 -9.26
CA LEU A 108 10.46 3.08 -9.13
C LEU A 108 9.99 3.66 -7.80
N ASN A 109 8.88 3.15 -7.27
CA ASN A 109 8.26 3.64 -6.04
C ASN A 109 7.52 2.51 -5.33
N PRO A 110 8.25 1.50 -4.80
CA PRO A 110 7.63 0.44 -4.01
C PRO A 110 7.00 1.06 -2.76
N VAL A 111 5.74 0.71 -2.51
CA VAL A 111 5.04 1.07 -1.27
C VAL A 111 4.44 -0.19 -0.66
N TRP A 112 4.19 -0.15 0.65
CA TRP A 112 3.58 -1.24 1.39
C TRP A 112 2.04 -1.23 1.28
N GLY A 113 1.47 -0.02 1.20
CA GLY A 113 0.04 0.20 1.12
C GLY A 113 -0.29 1.65 0.78
N ARG A 114 -1.58 1.96 0.66
CA ARG A 114 -2.11 3.30 0.35
C ARG A 114 -3.51 3.49 0.89
N PHE A 115 -3.80 4.65 1.46
CA PHE A 115 -5.15 5.15 1.63
C PHE A 115 -5.67 5.78 0.34
N LEU A 116 -6.92 5.50 -0.01
CA LEU A 116 -7.63 6.04 -1.15
C LEU A 116 -8.94 6.66 -0.65
N TYR A 117 -9.06 7.98 -0.75
CA TYR A 117 -10.28 8.72 -0.37
C TYR A 117 -11.53 8.15 -1.06
N TYR A 118 -11.37 7.74 -2.32
CA TYR A 118 -12.40 7.07 -3.09
C TYR A 118 -11.75 6.23 -4.19
N ALA A 119 -12.07 4.93 -4.22
CA ALA A 119 -11.64 4.00 -5.24
C ALA A 119 -12.85 3.50 -6.04
N THR A 120 -12.68 3.23 -7.35
CA THR A 120 -13.79 2.78 -8.21
C THR A 120 -13.57 1.42 -8.93
N PRO A 121 -13.10 0.36 -8.24
CA PRO A 121 -12.91 -0.96 -8.85
C PRO A 121 -14.26 -1.64 -9.14
N ARG A 122 -14.71 -1.64 -10.40
CA ARG A 122 -16.00 -2.22 -10.79
C ARG A 122 -16.18 -3.68 -10.31
N PRO A 123 -17.37 -4.07 -9.81
CA PRO A 123 -18.59 -3.26 -9.63
C PRO A 123 -18.64 -2.45 -8.32
N HIS A 124 -17.56 -2.43 -7.55
CA HIS A 124 -17.48 -1.79 -6.24
C HIS A 124 -16.94 -0.36 -6.36
N SER A 125 -17.22 0.44 -5.35
CA SER A 125 -16.61 1.75 -5.15
C SER A 125 -16.67 2.11 -3.68
N GLY A 126 -15.82 3.04 -3.26
CA GLY A 126 -15.84 3.56 -1.91
C GLY A 126 -14.48 3.95 -1.39
N THR A 127 -14.46 4.45 -0.16
CA THR A 127 -13.20 4.73 0.55
C THR A 127 -12.46 3.42 0.81
N ALA A 128 -11.15 3.42 0.54
CA ALA A 128 -10.37 2.18 0.50
C ALA A 128 -8.99 2.28 1.15
N ILE A 129 -8.53 1.17 1.70
CA ILE A 129 -7.11 0.95 1.99
C ILE A 129 -6.59 -0.14 1.05
N CYS A 130 -5.47 0.12 0.42
CA CYS A 130 -4.78 -0.78 -0.50
C CYS A 130 -3.56 -1.40 0.19
N ILE A 131 -3.39 -2.70 0.04
CA ILE A 131 -2.23 -3.49 0.46
C ILE A 131 -1.57 -4.04 -0.82
N GLU A 132 -0.28 -3.83 -0.99
CA GLU A 132 0.42 -4.21 -2.23
C GLU A 132 1.06 -5.61 -2.11
N ALA A 133 1.14 -6.33 -3.22
CA ALA A 133 1.89 -7.58 -3.32
C ALA A 133 3.40 -7.30 -3.41
N HIS A 134 4.21 -8.18 -2.81
CA HIS A 134 5.66 -8.02 -2.72
C HIS A 134 6.42 -9.20 -3.33
N ASN A 135 7.60 -8.93 -3.89
CA ASN A 135 8.55 -9.94 -4.34
C ASN A 135 9.76 -9.97 -3.40
N LEU A 136 9.98 -11.05 -2.64
CA LEU A 136 11.12 -11.17 -1.71
C LEU A 136 12.46 -11.43 -2.41
N ASN A 137 12.46 -11.89 -3.66
CA ASN A 137 13.68 -12.27 -4.37
C ASN A 137 14.55 -11.07 -4.78
N THR A 138 14.07 -9.84 -4.61
CA THR A 138 14.81 -8.61 -4.87
C THR A 138 14.92 -7.80 -3.60
N PRO A 139 16.10 -7.42 -3.08
CA PRO A 139 16.16 -6.51 -1.93
C PRO A 139 15.77 -5.08 -2.32
N LEU A 140 15.29 -4.29 -1.36
CA LEU A 140 15.10 -2.85 -1.58
C LEU A 140 16.45 -2.13 -1.48
N ARG A 141 16.63 -1.09 -2.30
CA ARG A 141 17.87 -0.29 -2.33
C ARG A 141 17.58 1.17 -2.15
N TRP A 142 18.10 1.76 -1.09
CA TRP A 142 17.95 3.20 -0.79
C TRP A 142 19.30 3.90 -0.85
N SER A 143 19.30 5.19 -1.23
CA SER A 143 20.54 5.97 -1.29
C SER A 143 21.15 6.16 0.12
N LEU A 144 22.46 6.42 0.21
CA LEU A 144 23.08 6.79 1.50
C LEU A 144 22.69 8.19 1.97
N SER A 145 22.29 9.07 1.04
CA SER A 145 21.93 10.46 1.31
C SER A 145 20.47 10.58 1.71
N LEU A 146 20.11 9.95 2.83
CA LEU A 146 18.75 9.99 3.36
C LEU A 146 18.49 11.28 4.12
N GLY A 147 17.32 11.88 3.85
CA GLY A 147 16.74 12.93 4.70
C GLY A 147 16.26 12.36 6.04
N PRO A 148 15.83 13.21 6.99
CA PRO A 148 15.37 12.78 8.32
C PRO A 148 14.28 11.69 8.27
N ASP A 149 13.18 11.94 7.54
CA ASP A 149 12.05 11.00 7.48
C ASP A 149 12.45 9.61 6.96
N ALA A 150 13.36 9.57 5.98
CA ALA A 150 13.84 8.31 5.41
C ALA A 150 14.83 7.57 6.35
N ARG A 151 15.50 8.28 7.26
CA ARG A 151 16.31 7.64 8.33
C ARG A 151 15.40 7.03 9.38
N ASP A 152 14.37 7.77 9.80
CA ASP A 152 13.39 7.25 10.75
C ASP A 152 12.67 6.03 10.17
N GLU A 153 12.37 6.04 8.88
CA GLU A 153 11.79 4.88 8.20
C GLU A 153 12.76 3.68 8.16
N LEU A 154 14.07 3.89 7.96
CA LEU A 154 15.03 2.79 8.09
C LEU A 154 15.00 2.19 9.51
N THR A 155 14.95 3.03 10.55
CA THR A 155 14.87 2.54 11.94
C THR A 155 13.56 1.77 12.18
N ARG A 156 12.44 2.22 11.63
CA ARG A 156 11.17 1.49 11.69
C ARG A 156 11.23 0.15 10.96
N LEU A 157 11.84 0.11 9.78
CA LEU A 157 12.04 -1.15 9.05
C LEU A 157 12.94 -2.12 9.82
N GLU A 158 14.01 -1.63 10.45
CA GLU A 158 14.84 -2.49 11.30
C GLU A 158 14.03 -3.07 12.47
N ALA A 159 13.19 -2.24 13.12
CA ALA A 159 12.30 -2.65 14.20
C ALA A 159 11.22 -3.66 13.75
N ASP A 160 10.74 -3.55 12.51
CA ASP A 160 9.82 -4.53 11.90
C ASP A 160 10.50 -5.89 11.61
N GLY A 161 11.84 -5.96 11.70
CA GLY A 161 12.64 -7.17 11.52
C GLY A 161 13.37 -7.25 10.17
N HIS A 162 13.41 -6.16 9.39
CA HIS A 162 14.19 -6.14 8.15
C HIS A 162 15.69 -6.07 8.45
N ARG A 163 16.49 -6.89 7.76
CA ARG A 163 17.96 -6.81 7.86
C ARG A 163 18.47 -5.71 6.94
N ILE A 164 19.13 -4.70 7.51
CA ILE A 164 19.64 -3.55 6.77
C ILE A 164 21.17 -3.65 6.69
N GLU A 165 21.70 -3.62 5.48
CA GLU A 165 23.13 -3.62 5.21
C GLU A 165 23.55 -2.30 4.58
N LYS A 166 24.51 -1.62 5.21
CA LYS A 166 25.09 -0.41 4.65
C LYS A 166 26.20 -0.79 3.66
N GLY A 167 25.95 -0.55 2.37
CA GLY A 167 26.93 -0.69 1.31
C GLY A 167 27.75 0.59 1.09
N ARG A 168 28.54 0.60 0.02
CA ARG A 168 29.34 1.77 -0.37
C ARG A 168 28.51 2.92 -0.96
N ARG A 169 27.36 2.62 -1.58
CA ARG A 169 26.54 3.60 -2.33
C ARG A 169 25.06 3.60 -1.93
N ASP A 170 24.60 2.53 -1.30
CA ASP A 170 23.22 2.31 -0.94
C ASP A 170 23.11 1.56 0.40
N TYR A 171 21.94 1.66 1.02
CA TYR A 171 21.45 0.69 1.99
C TYR A 171 20.74 -0.43 1.22
N THR A 172 21.08 -1.68 1.53
CA THR A 172 20.38 -2.86 1.03
C THR A 172 19.49 -3.38 2.15
N ILE A 173 18.18 -3.39 1.91
CA ILE A 173 17.18 -3.82 2.89
C ILE A 173 16.70 -5.21 2.45
N HIS A 174 17.09 -6.21 3.23
CA HIS A 174 16.71 -7.60 3.05
C HIS A 174 15.40 -7.86 3.76
N ARG A 175 14.50 -8.56 3.08
CA ARG A 175 13.12 -8.74 3.48
C ARG A 175 12.84 -10.22 3.69
N THR A 176 12.19 -10.55 4.79
CA THR A 176 11.62 -11.89 5.03
C THR A 176 10.10 -11.80 4.93
N ASP A 177 9.43 -12.95 4.86
CA ASP A 177 7.97 -13.01 4.96
C ASP A 177 7.48 -12.30 6.23
N GLU A 178 8.09 -12.66 7.37
CA GLU A 178 7.77 -12.09 8.67
C GLU A 178 7.99 -10.57 8.75
N SER A 179 9.12 -10.06 8.25
CA SER A 179 9.40 -8.63 8.33
C SER A 179 8.45 -7.80 7.46
N VAL A 180 8.10 -8.29 6.27
CA VAL A 180 7.12 -7.64 5.41
C VAL A 180 5.72 -7.73 6.03
N ARG A 181 5.34 -8.87 6.62
CA ARG A 181 4.07 -9.03 7.33
C ARG A 181 3.95 -8.03 8.48
N ASN A 182 4.99 -7.87 9.29
CA ASN A 182 5.01 -6.93 10.40
C ASN A 182 4.82 -5.50 9.90
N THR A 183 5.60 -5.09 8.89
CA THR A 183 5.46 -3.77 8.26
C THR A 183 4.04 -3.53 7.76
N ILE A 184 3.45 -4.49 7.05
CA ILE A 184 2.11 -4.30 6.47
C ILE A 184 1.03 -4.26 7.54
N LEU A 185 0.93 -5.29 8.39
CA LEU A 185 -0.21 -5.44 9.30
C LEU A 185 -0.13 -4.52 10.51
N PHE A 186 1.05 -4.37 11.09
CA PHE A 186 1.20 -3.74 12.40
C PHE A 186 1.71 -2.29 12.31
N ARG A 187 1.96 -1.80 11.09
CA ARG A 187 2.40 -0.42 10.87
C ARG A 187 1.67 0.25 9.71
N THR A 188 1.80 -0.26 8.49
CA THR A 188 1.20 0.36 7.30
C THR A 188 -0.32 0.37 7.41
N LEU A 189 -0.97 -0.74 7.74
CA LEU A 189 -2.42 -0.80 7.85
C LEU A 189 -2.97 0.25 8.84
N PHE A 190 -2.33 0.38 10.01
CA PHE A 190 -2.71 1.41 10.98
C PHE A 190 -2.40 2.82 10.51
N HIS A 191 -1.33 3.02 9.75
CA HIS A 191 -0.97 4.33 9.19
C HIS A 191 -1.97 4.78 8.12
N GLU A 192 -2.32 3.90 7.18
CA GLU A 192 -3.37 4.20 6.20
C GLU A 192 -4.73 4.42 6.85
N LEU A 193 -5.03 3.68 7.92
CA LEU A 193 -6.21 3.92 8.74
C LEU A 193 -6.15 5.28 9.45
N GLY A 194 -4.97 5.71 9.91
CA GLY A 194 -4.76 7.05 10.47
C GLY A 194 -5.07 8.16 9.46
N HIS A 195 -4.66 8.01 8.20
CA HIS A 195 -5.05 8.94 7.14
C HIS A 195 -6.56 8.96 6.90
N TYR A 196 -7.20 7.79 6.92
CA TYR A 196 -8.65 7.68 6.81
C TYR A 196 -9.36 8.41 7.95
N VAL A 197 -8.97 8.15 9.20
CA VAL A 197 -9.55 8.78 10.39
C VAL A 197 -9.40 10.30 10.35
N ASP A 198 -8.22 10.81 9.99
CA ASP A 198 -8.00 12.25 9.86
C ASP A 198 -8.94 12.89 8.83
N TRP A 199 -9.02 12.28 7.64
CA TRP A 199 -9.92 12.73 6.59
C TRP A 199 -11.39 12.66 7.01
N ARG A 200 -11.78 11.57 7.67
CA ARG A 200 -13.15 11.36 8.15
C ARG A 200 -13.55 12.45 9.14
N HIS A 201 -12.71 12.77 10.12
CA HIS A 201 -13.00 13.80 11.10
C HIS A 201 -12.91 15.22 10.54
N SER A 202 -12.00 15.46 9.60
CA SER A 202 -11.77 16.78 9.03
C SER A 202 -12.76 17.15 7.91
N VAL A 203 -13.28 16.15 7.18
CA VAL A 203 -14.09 16.36 5.97
C VAL A 203 -15.43 15.63 6.05
N VAL A 204 -15.43 14.31 6.26
CA VAL A 204 -16.66 13.50 6.15
C VAL A 204 -17.67 13.83 7.23
N LEU A 205 -17.29 13.79 8.51
CA LEU A 205 -18.24 14.08 9.59
C LEU A 205 -18.78 15.51 9.53
N PRO A 206 -17.96 16.56 9.34
CA PRO A 206 -18.49 17.91 9.18
C PRO A 206 -19.38 18.08 7.94
N SER A 207 -19.14 17.31 6.86
CA SER A 207 -20.01 17.33 5.68
C SER A 207 -21.43 16.80 5.95
N LEU A 208 -21.61 15.93 6.96
CA LEU A 208 -22.94 15.41 7.30
C LEU A 208 -23.86 16.47 7.93
N ASP A 209 -23.28 17.52 8.52
CA ASP A 209 -24.02 18.61 9.17
C ASP A 209 -24.34 19.77 8.21
N THR A 210 -23.87 19.71 6.96
CA THR A 210 -24.15 20.71 5.92
C THR A 210 -25.05 20.13 4.83
N THR A 211 -25.87 20.99 4.23
CA THR A 211 -26.74 20.65 3.10
C THR A 211 -26.29 21.33 1.80
N SER A 212 -25.09 21.90 1.79
CA SER A 212 -24.57 22.71 0.68
C SER A 212 -23.30 22.13 0.11
N ASP A 213 -23.32 21.80 -1.19
CA ASP A 213 -22.16 21.34 -1.96
C ASP A 213 -20.98 22.32 -1.86
N ALA A 214 -21.25 23.63 -1.74
CA ALA A 214 -20.21 24.64 -1.62
C ALA A 214 -19.44 24.56 -0.29
N GLU A 215 -20.11 24.12 0.78
CA GLU A 215 -19.47 23.95 2.08
C GLU A 215 -18.66 22.65 2.12
N ASP A 216 -19.15 21.57 1.51
CA ASP A 216 -18.40 20.32 1.34
C ASP A 216 -17.10 20.53 0.58
N GLU A 217 -17.16 21.29 -0.52
CA GLU A 217 -15.99 21.64 -1.30
C GLU A 217 -15.01 22.50 -0.48
N ARG A 218 -15.51 23.43 0.35
CA ARG A 218 -14.68 24.23 1.25
C ARG A 218 -13.93 23.35 2.28
N LEU A 219 -14.60 22.36 2.85
CA LEU A 219 -13.98 21.42 3.80
C LEU A 219 -12.85 20.62 3.14
N ARG A 220 -13.09 20.11 1.92
CA ARG A 220 -12.07 19.41 1.12
C ARG A 220 -10.88 20.29 0.82
N GLN A 221 -11.10 21.49 0.30
CA GLN A 221 -10.03 22.45 -0.01
C GLN A 221 -9.22 22.82 1.24
N LYS A 222 -9.88 22.99 2.39
CA LYS A 222 -9.20 23.24 3.65
C LYS A 222 -8.28 22.08 4.02
N PHE A 223 -8.77 20.84 3.96
CA PHE A 223 -7.97 19.66 4.25
C PHE A 223 -6.80 19.46 3.25
N ASP A 224 -7.04 19.69 1.97
CA ASP A 224 -6.02 19.59 0.93
C ASP A 224 -4.92 20.63 1.11
N SER A 225 -5.28 21.83 1.57
CA SER A 225 -4.34 22.93 1.85
C SER A 225 -3.47 22.70 3.10
N GLN A 226 -3.80 21.73 3.95
CA GLN A 226 -2.99 21.40 5.11
C GLN A 226 -1.60 20.90 4.66
N PRO A 227 -0.53 21.27 5.40
CA PRO A 227 0.81 20.74 5.14
C PRO A 227 0.80 19.21 5.11
N SER A 228 1.46 18.61 4.12
CA SER A 228 1.57 17.15 4.04
C SER A 228 2.25 16.57 5.29
N GLN A 229 3.23 17.28 5.85
CA GLN A 229 3.92 16.89 7.09
C GLN A 229 2.96 16.71 8.27
N ASP A 230 1.93 17.56 8.39
CA ASP A 230 0.97 17.47 9.49
C ASP A 230 0.06 16.24 9.32
N LYS A 231 -0.37 15.96 8.08
CA LYS A 231 -1.18 14.78 7.74
C LYS A 231 -0.40 13.48 7.96
N GLU A 232 0.86 13.43 7.55
CA GLU A 232 1.77 12.31 7.82
C GLU A 232 2.02 12.12 9.32
N ALA A 233 2.25 13.21 10.05
CA ALA A 233 2.46 13.17 11.49
C ALA A 233 1.22 12.67 12.25
N PHE A 234 0.00 13.01 11.80
CA PHE A 234 -1.23 12.44 12.34
C PHE A 234 -1.27 10.93 12.13
N ALA A 235 -1.09 10.47 10.89
CA ALA A 235 -1.16 9.05 10.55
C ALA A 235 -0.11 8.21 11.28
N HIS A 236 1.13 8.71 11.40
CA HIS A 236 2.16 8.07 12.20
C HIS A 236 1.79 7.98 13.68
N ARG A 237 1.29 9.06 14.28
CA ARG A 237 0.89 9.08 15.69
C ARG A 237 -0.27 8.13 15.97
N TYR A 238 -1.29 8.13 15.11
CA TYR A 238 -2.41 7.19 15.20
C TYR A 238 -1.91 5.74 15.16
N ALA A 239 -1.09 5.42 14.16
CA ALA A 239 -0.53 4.08 14.00
C ALA A 239 0.31 3.63 15.20
N GLN A 240 1.21 4.50 15.68
CA GLN A 240 2.08 4.18 16.79
C GLN A 240 1.29 3.98 18.09
N ASN A 241 0.29 4.81 18.36
CA ASN A 241 -0.54 4.69 19.56
C ASN A 241 -1.31 3.37 19.56
N LEU A 242 -1.98 3.05 18.45
CA LEU A 242 -2.75 1.81 18.31
C LEU A 242 -1.82 0.58 18.40
N ALA A 243 -0.71 0.57 17.67
CA ALA A 243 0.25 -0.53 17.73
C ALA A 243 0.81 -0.71 19.15
N THR A 244 1.18 0.37 19.83
CA THR A 244 1.69 0.32 21.21
C THR A 244 0.67 -0.28 22.16
N GLN A 245 -0.60 0.16 22.09
CA GLN A 245 -1.68 -0.38 22.90
C GLN A 245 -1.87 -1.88 22.67
N LEU A 246 -1.91 -2.31 21.41
CA LEU A 246 -2.13 -3.72 21.06
C LEU A 246 -0.92 -4.60 21.42
N HIS A 247 0.31 -4.08 21.32
CA HIS A 247 1.51 -4.77 21.80
C HIS A 247 1.47 -4.95 23.32
N GLN A 248 1.13 -3.89 24.08
CA GLN A 248 1.05 -3.96 25.53
C GLN A 248 -0.05 -4.93 26.01
N ALA A 249 -1.14 -5.03 25.26
CA ALA A 249 -2.22 -5.98 25.51
C ALA A 249 -1.92 -7.41 25.03
N GLY A 250 -0.79 -7.64 24.33
CA GLY A 250 -0.42 -8.95 23.80
C GLY A 250 -1.25 -9.41 22.60
N HIS A 251 -1.95 -8.51 21.92
CA HIS A 251 -2.73 -8.81 20.72
C HIS A 251 -1.88 -8.88 19.45
N ILE A 252 -0.78 -8.12 19.39
CA ILE A 252 0.20 -8.16 18.31
C ILE A 252 1.63 -8.31 18.85
N PRO A 253 2.56 -8.94 18.11
CA PRO A 253 2.30 -9.65 16.86
C PRO A 253 1.62 -11.00 17.13
N PHE A 254 0.66 -11.37 16.28
CA PHE A 254 0.08 -12.72 16.29
C PHE A 254 0.59 -13.52 15.09
N LYS A 255 0.55 -14.85 15.22
CA LYS A 255 0.97 -15.78 14.15
C LYS A 255 0.04 -15.67 12.93
N PRO A 256 0.55 -15.88 11.70
CA PRO A 256 -0.30 -15.97 10.53
C PRO A 256 -1.48 -16.91 10.74
N GLN A 257 -2.63 -16.59 10.14
CA GLN A 257 -3.83 -17.43 10.20
C GLN A 257 -4.09 -18.13 8.86
N PRO A 258 -3.22 -19.05 8.40
CA PRO A 258 -3.43 -19.77 7.15
C PRO A 258 -4.57 -20.78 7.35
N ASN A 259 -5.72 -20.49 6.77
CA ASN A 259 -6.79 -21.47 6.63
C ASN A 259 -6.96 -21.78 5.15
N GLU A 260 -6.17 -22.72 4.64
CA GLU A 260 -6.16 -23.08 3.22
C GLU A 260 -7.55 -23.42 2.69
N LYS A 261 -8.31 -24.20 3.48
CA LYS A 261 -9.68 -24.56 3.12
C LYS A 261 -10.56 -23.31 2.99
N ALA A 262 -10.53 -22.41 3.97
CA ALA A 262 -11.32 -21.18 3.92
C ALA A 262 -10.89 -20.23 2.79
N LEU A 263 -9.61 -20.23 2.41
CA LEU A 263 -9.12 -19.49 1.26
C LEU A 263 -9.71 -20.07 -0.04
N LEU A 264 -9.58 -21.39 -0.23
CA LEU A 264 -10.08 -22.10 -1.41
C LEU A 264 -11.60 -21.99 -1.55
N ASP A 265 -12.35 -22.10 -0.45
CA ASP A 265 -13.80 -21.95 -0.42
C ASP A 265 -14.24 -20.54 -0.87
N LYS A 266 -13.39 -19.53 -0.68
CA LYS A 266 -13.59 -18.15 -1.17
C LYS A 266 -12.99 -17.90 -2.56
N GLY A 267 -12.47 -18.94 -3.22
CA GLY A 267 -11.80 -18.85 -4.53
C GLY A 267 -10.38 -18.31 -4.49
N LEU A 268 -9.83 -18.01 -3.30
CA LEU A 268 -8.46 -17.56 -3.13
C LEU A 268 -7.49 -18.74 -3.19
N LYS A 269 -6.28 -18.52 -3.70
CA LYS A 269 -5.25 -19.56 -3.75
C LYS A 269 -4.25 -19.37 -2.59
N PRO A 270 -3.93 -20.40 -1.79
CA PRO A 270 -2.94 -20.30 -0.72
C PRO A 270 -1.59 -19.73 -1.17
N VAL A 271 -1.13 -20.08 -2.38
CA VAL A 271 0.12 -19.57 -2.98
C VAL A 271 0.14 -18.04 -3.15
N TRP A 272 -0.99 -17.35 -3.14
CA TRP A 272 -1.03 -15.88 -3.15
C TRP A 272 -0.56 -15.26 -1.84
N PHE A 273 -0.51 -16.04 -0.76
CA PHE A 273 -0.19 -15.62 0.60
C PHE A 273 1.06 -16.31 1.15
N THR A 274 1.85 -16.93 0.29
CA THR A 274 3.06 -17.64 0.67
C THR A 274 4.17 -17.20 -0.27
N PRO A 275 5.34 -16.80 0.24
CA PRO A 275 6.43 -16.35 -0.62
C PRO A 275 6.93 -17.50 -1.49
N ASN A 276 7.13 -17.21 -2.77
CA ASN A 276 7.82 -18.10 -3.69
C ASN A 276 9.32 -17.77 -3.68
N LEU A 277 10.05 -18.43 -2.78
CA LEU A 277 11.50 -18.33 -2.69
C LEU A 277 12.10 -19.29 -3.72
N SER A 278 12.61 -18.75 -4.83
CA SER A 278 13.31 -19.49 -5.88
C SER A 278 14.76 -19.76 -5.54
#